data_AF-A0A316EQ44-F1
#
_entry.id   AF-A0A316EQ44-F1
#
_cell.length_a   1.000
_cell.length_b   1.000
_cell.length_c   1.000
_cell.angle_alpha   90.00
_cell.angle_beta   90.00
_cell.angle_gamma   90.00
#
_symmetry.space_group_name_H-M   'P 1'
#
loop_
_entity.id
_entity.type
_entity.pdbx_description
1 polymer ?
#
loop_
_entity_poly.entity_id
_entity_poly.type
_entity_poly.pdbx_seq_one_letter_code
_entity_poly.pdbx_strand_id
1 'polypeptide(L)'
;MRTLIRLLFTLLLGAGAALVLAIAPASASPPPPRELGAPNLTGYCQSLGHAAAVLSGATAYDWHCRTADGRDAGIALDAACRWTHGIDQAVDRIGDFHRPESIGCWRVRSDVVTPDFDRYCRSIGADGAALTGDTVYDWHCVTGGAPTDIDVLAACRETTFGYATVDRFADFHDAHSWQCRV
;
A
#
# COMPACT_ATOMS: atom_id res chain seq x y z
N MET A 1 63.93 37.46 -31.75
CA MET A 1 64.33 37.26 -30.33
C MET A 1 63.69 38.36 -29.48
N ARG A 2 62.95 37.98 -28.44
CA ARG A 2 62.38 38.78 -27.32
C ARG A 2 60.87 38.96 -27.20
N THR A 3 60.07 39.04 -28.27
CA THR A 3 58.61 39.27 -28.14
C THR A 3 57.72 38.06 -28.45
N LEU A 4 58.19 37.09 -29.25
CA LEU A 4 57.42 35.86 -29.56
C LEU A 4 57.58 34.73 -28.53
N ILE A 5 58.50 34.86 -27.57
CA ILE A 5 58.80 33.82 -26.56
C ILE A 5 57.95 33.98 -25.29
N ARG A 6 57.34 35.15 -25.05
CA ARG A 6 56.48 35.38 -23.87
C ARG A 6 55.06 34.85 -24.02
N LEU A 7 54.60 34.59 -25.24
CA LEU A 7 53.26 34.07 -25.51
C LEU A 7 53.17 32.53 -25.49
N LEU A 8 54.30 31.82 -25.44
CA LEU A 8 54.31 30.35 -25.36
C LEU A 8 54.31 29.80 -23.93
N PHE A 9 54.52 30.64 -22.91
CA PHE A 9 54.58 30.21 -21.50
C PHE A 9 53.25 30.33 -20.75
N THR A 10 52.17 30.74 -21.41
CA THR A 10 50.82 30.84 -20.81
C THR A 10 49.85 29.77 -21.30
N LEU A 11 50.33 28.73 -21.99
CA LEU A 11 49.47 27.69 -22.58
C LEU A 11 49.76 26.26 -22.08
N LEU A 12 50.38 26.12 -20.90
CA LEU A 12 50.75 24.82 -20.31
C LEU A 12 50.22 24.61 -18.87
N LEU A 13 49.20 25.38 -18.46
CA LEU A 13 48.52 25.23 -17.17
C LEU A 13 47.02 25.06 -17.42
N GLY A 14 46.59 23.86 -17.80
CA GLY A 14 45.15 23.65 -18.00
C GLY A 14 44.76 22.33 -18.66
N ALA A 15 45.42 21.23 -18.35
CA ALA A 15 44.95 19.91 -18.78
C ALA A 15 45.02 18.94 -17.59
N GLY A 16 44.15 19.17 -16.63
CA GLY A 16 43.99 18.33 -15.45
C GLY A 16 42.54 18.29 -15.00
N ALA A 17 41.60 18.20 -15.95
CA ALA A 17 40.21 17.86 -15.61
C ALA A 17 40.16 16.36 -15.38
N ALA A 18 40.42 15.94 -14.13
CA ALA A 18 40.11 14.59 -13.68
C ALA A 18 38.60 14.39 -13.83
N LEU A 19 38.21 13.57 -14.80
CA LEU A 19 36.84 13.14 -15.00
C LEU A 19 36.49 12.18 -13.85
N VAL A 20 36.06 12.73 -12.72
CA VAL A 20 35.46 11.95 -11.63
C VAL A 20 34.10 11.50 -12.14
N LEU A 21 34.04 10.30 -12.71
CA LEU A 21 32.80 9.57 -12.91
C LEU A 21 32.19 9.37 -11.52
N ALA A 22 31.28 10.25 -11.13
CA ALA A 22 30.42 10.05 -9.98
C ALA A 22 29.55 8.83 -10.30
N ILE A 23 30.00 7.65 -9.83
CA ILE A 23 29.15 6.47 -9.76
C ILE A 23 28.11 6.81 -8.70
N ALA A 24 27.01 7.43 -9.12
CA ALA A 24 25.87 7.60 -8.24
C ALA A 24 25.49 6.19 -7.75
N PRO A 25 25.28 5.99 -6.44
CA PRO A 25 24.76 4.71 -5.98
C PRO A 25 23.47 4.46 -6.76
N ALA A 26 23.38 3.32 -7.44
CA ALA A 26 22.12 2.88 -7.99
C ALA A 26 21.15 2.80 -6.80
N SER A 27 20.17 3.72 -6.76
CA SER A 27 19.08 3.64 -5.80
C SER A 27 18.38 2.31 -6.05
N ALA A 28 18.68 1.32 -5.23
CA ALA A 28 17.96 0.07 -5.25
C ALA A 28 16.50 0.41 -4.96
N SER A 29 15.60 0.07 -5.88
CA SER A 29 14.17 0.18 -5.63
C SER A 29 13.86 -0.56 -4.33
N PRO A 30 13.12 0.06 -3.39
CA PRO A 30 12.71 -0.61 -2.17
C PRO A 30 12.04 -1.95 -2.49
N PRO A 31 12.18 -2.96 -1.61
CA PRO A 31 11.55 -4.25 -1.83
C PRO A 31 10.03 -4.06 -1.94
N PRO A 32 9.38 -4.68 -2.95
CA PRO A 32 7.95 -4.53 -3.15
C PRO A 32 7.19 -5.11 -1.95
N PRO A 33 5.93 -4.69 -1.75
CA PRO A 33 5.10 -5.30 -0.73
C PRO A 33 5.01 -6.81 -0.89
N ARG A 34 4.99 -7.50 0.25
CA ARG A 34 5.10 -8.96 0.34
C ARG A 34 4.05 -9.52 1.29
N GLU A 35 3.36 -10.56 0.87
CA GLU A 35 2.44 -11.31 1.72
C GLU A 35 3.19 -12.02 2.85
N LEU A 36 2.66 -11.89 4.07
CA LEU A 36 3.21 -12.49 5.29
C LEU A 36 2.37 -13.67 5.79
N GLY A 37 1.16 -13.85 5.25
CA GLY A 37 0.19 -14.85 5.68
C GLY A 37 -0.90 -14.27 6.59
N ALA A 38 -1.73 -15.13 7.18
CA ALA A 38 -2.82 -14.70 8.07
C ALA A 38 -2.31 -14.22 9.45
N PRO A 39 -2.98 -13.26 10.09
CA PRO A 39 -2.66 -12.85 11.45
C PRO A 39 -2.97 -13.97 12.47
N ASN A 40 -2.15 -14.09 13.52
CA ASN A 40 -2.45 -14.92 14.68
C ASN A 40 -3.37 -14.17 15.64
N LEU A 41 -4.66 -14.09 15.30
CA LEU A 41 -5.65 -13.34 16.09
C LEU A 41 -5.77 -13.85 17.52
N THR A 42 -5.78 -15.17 17.73
CA THR A 42 -5.86 -15.75 19.09
C THR A 42 -4.66 -15.36 19.93
N GLY A 43 -3.45 -15.48 19.38
CA GLY A 43 -2.22 -15.06 20.06
C GLY A 43 -2.22 -13.56 20.36
N TYR A 44 -2.67 -12.74 19.42
CA TYR A 44 -2.79 -11.29 19.60
C TYR A 44 -3.74 -10.96 20.76
N CYS A 45 -4.94 -11.54 20.78
CA CYS A 45 -5.89 -11.37 21.87
C CYS A 45 -5.31 -11.80 23.22
N GLN A 46 -4.61 -12.94 23.27
CA GLN A 46 -3.93 -13.41 24.48
C GLN A 46 -2.85 -12.45 24.97
N SER A 47 -2.12 -11.81 24.06
CA SER A 47 -1.11 -10.80 24.40
C SER A 47 -1.73 -9.55 25.07
N LEU A 48 -3.00 -9.28 24.79
CA LEU A 48 -3.78 -8.21 25.41
C LEU A 48 -4.45 -8.64 26.73
N GLY A 49 -4.26 -9.89 27.17
CA GLY A 49 -4.89 -10.45 28.37
C GLY A 49 -6.31 -10.98 28.15
N HIS A 50 -6.72 -11.19 26.90
CA HIS A 50 -7.99 -11.83 26.55
C HIS A 50 -7.84 -13.35 26.43
N ALA A 51 -8.95 -14.09 26.42
CA ALA A 51 -8.91 -15.55 26.41
C ALA A 51 -8.54 -16.13 25.03
N ALA A 52 -9.20 -15.64 23.98
CA ALA A 52 -9.01 -16.08 22.61
C ALA A 52 -9.59 -15.06 21.61
N ALA A 53 -9.28 -15.25 20.33
CA ALA A 53 -10.07 -14.67 19.24
C ALA A 53 -11.28 -15.56 18.94
N VAL A 54 -12.42 -14.94 18.70
CA VAL A 54 -13.70 -15.60 18.40
C VAL A 54 -14.33 -14.92 17.21
N LEU A 55 -15.00 -15.69 16.37
CA LEU A 55 -15.78 -15.20 15.24
C LEU A 55 -17.26 -15.32 15.62
N SER A 56 -17.97 -14.20 15.73
CA SER A 56 -19.41 -14.17 16.09
C SER A 56 -20.34 -13.87 14.92
N GLY A 57 -19.81 -13.82 13.69
CA GLY A 57 -20.56 -13.48 12.50
C GLY A 57 -19.92 -14.03 11.23
N ALA A 58 -20.13 -13.34 10.12
CA ALA A 58 -19.80 -13.81 8.77
C ALA A 58 -18.95 -12.82 7.97
N THR A 59 -18.44 -11.75 8.59
CA THR A 59 -17.60 -10.74 7.96
C THR A 59 -16.22 -10.68 8.62
N ALA A 60 -15.26 -10.06 7.92
CA ALA A 60 -13.92 -9.80 8.44
C ALA A 60 -13.92 -8.96 9.74
N TYR A 61 -14.98 -8.19 10.01
CA TYR A 61 -15.12 -7.38 11.22
C TYR A 61 -15.77 -8.11 12.40
N ASP A 62 -16.29 -9.31 12.18
CA ASP A 62 -16.92 -10.12 13.24
C ASP A 62 -15.90 -10.94 14.06
N TRP A 63 -14.61 -10.71 13.84
CA TRP A 63 -13.54 -11.20 14.70
C TRP A 63 -13.41 -10.31 15.94
N HIS A 64 -13.47 -10.94 17.10
CA HIS A 64 -13.37 -10.26 18.39
C HIS A 64 -12.40 -10.97 19.33
N CYS A 65 -11.82 -10.23 20.26
CA CYS A 65 -11.17 -10.81 21.43
C CYS A 65 -12.22 -11.06 22.52
N ARG A 66 -12.31 -12.30 22.99
CA ARG A 66 -13.19 -12.69 24.11
C ARG A 66 -12.53 -12.32 25.44
N THR A 67 -13.10 -11.39 26.18
CA THR A 67 -12.63 -11.00 27.52
C THR A 67 -12.92 -12.10 28.55
N ALA A 68 -12.26 -12.01 29.72
CA ALA A 68 -12.43 -13.00 30.78
C ALA A 68 -13.86 -13.08 31.35
N ASP A 69 -14.61 -11.98 31.29
CA ASP A 69 -16.02 -11.89 31.67
C ASP A 69 -17.00 -12.18 30.51
N GLY A 70 -16.49 -12.69 29.38
CA GLY A 70 -17.31 -13.20 28.28
C GLY A 70 -17.80 -12.14 27.28
N ARG A 71 -17.34 -10.88 27.39
CA ARG A 71 -17.64 -9.82 26.43
C ARG A 71 -16.72 -9.90 25.21
N ASP A 72 -17.16 -9.30 24.11
CA ASP A 72 -16.39 -9.19 22.88
C ASP A 72 -15.78 -7.79 22.75
N ALA A 73 -14.46 -7.75 22.51
CA ALA A 73 -13.71 -6.54 22.18
C ALA A 73 -13.26 -6.58 20.72
N GLY A 74 -13.35 -5.46 20.01
CA GLY A 74 -12.91 -5.38 18.62
C GLY A 74 -11.42 -5.66 18.44
N ILE A 75 -11.04 -6.14 17.25
CA ILE A 75 -9.64 -6.37 16.88
C ILE A 75 -9.20 -5.29 15.89
N ALA A 76 -8.15 -4.55 16.24
CA ALA A 76 -7.42 -3.75 15.26
C ALA A 76 -6.54 -4.67 14.40
N LEU A 77 -6.99 -4.99 13.18
CA LEU A 77 -6.34 -5.99 12.32
C LEU A 77 -4.91 -5.61 11.92
N ASP A 78 -4.64 -4.32 11.68
CA ASP A 78 -3.28 -3.83 11.39
C ASP A 78 -2.34 -4.07 12.57
N ALA A 79 -2.79 -3.77 13.79
CA ALA A 79 -2.05 -4.04 15.02
C ALA A 79 -1.82 -5.53 15.24
N ALA A 80 -2.82 -6.37 14.96
CA ALA A 80 -2.68 -7.83 15.02
C ALA A 80 -1.62 -8.35 14.03
N CYS A 81 -1.55 -7.78 12.81
CA CYS A 81 -0.51 -8.10 11.83
C CYS A 81 0.89 -7.67 12.29
N ARG A 82 1.04 -6.45 12.83
CA ARG A 82 2.33 -5.97 13.40
C ARG A 82 2.79 -6.88 14.54
N TRP A 83 1.88 -7.25 15.43
CA TRP A 83 2.18 -8.15 16.53
C TRP A 83 2.57 -9.56 16.06
N THR A 84 1.80 -10.14 15.13
CA THR A 84 2.03 -11.51 14.62
C THR A 84 3.41 -11.66 13.98
N HIS A 85 3.86 -10.65 13.24
CA HIS A 85 5.10 -10.72 12.48
C HIS A 85 6.26 -9.94 13.11
N GLY A 86 6.03 -9.20 14.19
CA GLY A 86 7.05 -8.42 14.89
C GLY A 86 7.68 -7.31 14.04
N ILE A 87 6.93 -6.73 13.09
CA ILE A 87 7.39 -5.65 12.22
C ILE A 87 6.34 -4.54 12.10
N ASP A 88 6.77 -3.28 12.20
CA ASP A 88 5.87 -2.12 12.12
C ASP A 88 5.27 -1.92 10.71
N GLN A 89 5.98 -2.44 9.70
CA GLN A 89 5.60 -2.38 8.30
C GLN A 89 4.50 -3.39 7.92
N ALA A 90 4.02 -4.21 8.86
CA ALA A 90 2.90 -5.11 8.58
C ALA A 90 1.57 -4.35 8.66
N VAL A 91 0.70 -4.61 7.69
CA VAL A 91 -0.67 -4.09 7.62
C VAL A 91 -1.61 -5.22 7.25
N ASP A 92 -2.87 -5.11 7.64
CA ASP A 92 -3.91 -6.01 7.19
C ASP A 92 -4.35 -5.68 5.75
N ARG A 93 -4.84 -6.70 5.07
CA ARG A 93 -5.59 -6.62 3.84
C ARG A 93 -6.72 -7.62 3.93
N ILE A 94 -7.95 -7.15 3.76
CA ILE A 94 -9.14 -7.99 3.66
C ILE A 94 -9.39 -8.26 2.18
N GLY A 95 -9.28 -9.51 1.74
CA GLY A 95 -9.51 -9.88 0.34
C GLY A 95 -10.99 -9.85 -0.05
N ASP A 96 -11.88 -10.28 0.85
CA ASP A 96 -13.33 -10.28 0.70
C ASP A 96 -13.95 -10.01 2.08
N PHE A 97 -14.62 -8.88 2.24
CA PHE A 97 -15.21 -8.45 3.51
C PHE A 97 -16.22 -9.47 4.06
N HIS A 98 -16.91 -10.21 3.18
CA HIS A 98 -17.90 -11.23 3.54
C HIS A 98 -17.27 -12.61 3.77
N ARG A 99 -15.94 -12.68 3.83
CA ARG A 99 -15.18 -13.89 4.18
C ARG A 99 -14.23 -13.58 5.34
N PRO A 100 -14.57 -13.96 6.57
CA PRO A 100 -13.76 -13.68 7.75
C PRO A 100 -12.33 -14.21 7.69
N GLU A 101 -12.10 -15.25 6.89
CA GLU A 101 -10.81 -15.89 6.64
C GLU A 101 -9.95 -15.19 5.58
N SER A 102 -10.50 -14.19 4.87
CA SER A 102 -9.78 -13.47 3.82
C SER A 102 -8.78 -12.43 4.32
N ILE A 103 -8.64 -12.30 5.65
CA ILE A 103 -7.73 -11.38 6.31
C ILE A 103 -6.30 -11.91 6.15
N GLY A 104 -5.47 -11.16 5.44
CA GLY A 104 -4.04 -11.41 5.31
C GLY A 104 -3.20 -10.24 5.81
N CYS A 105 -1.96 -10.53 6.18
CA CYS A 105 -0.96 -9.54 6.54
C CYS A 105 0.01 -9.33 5.38
N TRP A 106 0.37 -8.07 5.15
CA TRP A 106 1.32 -7.66 4.12
C TRP A 106 2.38 -6.75 4.70
N ARG A 107 3.64 -6.98 4.33
CA ARG A 107 4.71 -6.01 4.55
C ARG A 107 4.61 -4.95 3.47
N VAL A 108 4.52 -3.68 3.87
CA VAL A 108 4.38 -2.52 2.97
C VAL A 108 5.35 -1.41 3.39
N ARG A 109 5.48 -0.35 2.58
CA ARG A 109 6.08 0.91 3.04
C ARG A 109 5.07 1.72 3.83
N SER A 110 5.55 2.77 4.49
CA SER A 110 4.69 3.75 5.19
C SER A 110 3.88 4.63 4.25
N ASP A 111 4.28 4.69 2.97
CA ASP A 111 3.64 5.51 1.96
C ASP A 111 2.24 4.98 1.64
N VAL A 112 1.26 5.88 1.66
CA VAL A 112 -0.14 5.59 1.39
C VAL A 112 -0.61 6.53 0.30
N VAL A 113 -1.15 5.99 -0.78
CA VAL A 113 -1.71 6.77 -1.87
C VAL A 113 -3.18 6.43 -2.01
N THR A 114 -4.05 7.43 -2.07
CA THR A 114 -5.47 7.20 -2.39
C THR A 114 -5.60 6.87 -3.88
N PRO A 115 -6.30 5.78 -4.27
CA PRO A 115 -6.48 5.46 -5.68
C PRO A 115 -7.28 6.56 -6.40
N ASP A 116 -6.89 6.84 -7.62
CA ASP A 116 -7.60 7.72 -8.53
C ASP A 116 -8.48 6.89 -9.47
N PHE A 117 -9.67 6.54 -8.97
CA PHE A 117 -10.62 5.71 -9.69
C PHE A 117 -11.09 6.34 -11.00
N ASP A 118 -11.29 7.65 -11.02
CA ASP A 118 -11.77 8.36 -12.21
C ASP A 118 -10.74 8.34 -13.34
N ARG A 119 -9.46 8.58 -13.03
CA ARG A 119 -8.36 8.39 -13.99
C ARG A 119 -8.26 6.95 -14.48
N TYR A 120 -8.31 5.97 -13.56
CA TYR A 120 -8.24 4.55 -13.92
C TYR A 120 -9.40 4.14 -14.86
N CYS A 121 -10.63 4.49 -14.52
CA CYS A 121 -11.79 4.15 -15.35
C CYS A 121 -11.68 4.76 -16.76
N ARG A 122 -11.22 6.02 -16.87
CA ARG A 122 -10.97 6.64 -18.18
C ARG A 122 -9.82 5.99 -18.94
N SER A 123 -8.77 5.53 -18.27
CA SER A 123 -7.63 4.87 -18.93
C SER A 123 -8.02 3.53 -19.56
N ILE A 124 -9.05 2.86 -19.03
CA ILE A 124 -9.62 1.62 -19.59
C ILE A 124 -10.82 1.86 -20.53
N GLY A 125 -11.13 3.11 -20.87
CA GLY A 125 -12.14 3.48 -21.87
C GLY A 125 -13.56 3.70 -21.34
N ALA A 126 -13.76 3.77 -20.02
CA ALA A 126 -15.03 4.18 -19.43
C ALA A 126 -15.18 5.72 -19.38
N ASP A 127 -16.40 6.21 -19.13
CA ASP A 127 -16.68 7.65 -19.04
C ASP A 127 -16.06 8.29 -17.78
N GLY A 128 -15.98 7.50 -16.70
CA GLY A 128 -15.40 7.90 -15.42
C GLY A 128 -15.74 6.90 -14.32
N ALA A 129 -15.42 7.29 -13.09
CA ALA A 129 -15.84 6.55 -11.90
C ALA A 129 -17.08 7.18 -11.25
N ALA A 130 -17.93 6.34 -10.68
CA ALA A 130 -19.06 6.77 -9.85
C ALA A 130 -19.12 5.93 -8.57
N LEU A 131 -19.54 6.57 -7.49
CA LEU A 131 -19.88 5.94 -6.23
C LEU A 131 -21.41 5.82 -6.16
N THR A 132 -21.94 4.59 -6.07
CA THR A 132 -23.39 4.32 -6.08
C THR A 132 -23.96 3.93 -4.72
N GLY A 133 -23.15 4.05 -3.66
CA GLY A 133 -23.47 3.69 -2.28
C GLY A 133 -22.45 4.31 -1.33
N ASP A 134 -22.27 3.70 -0.15
CA ASP A 134 -21.47 4.29 0.93
C ASP A 134 -20.28 3.40 1.37
N THR A 135 -20.17 2.19 0.82
CA THR A 135 -19.11 1.23 1.16
C THR A 135 -17.98 1.24 0.14
N VAL A 136 -16.86 0.64 0.54
CA VAL A 136 -15.68 0.47 -0.32
C VAL A 136 -15.96 -0.30 -1.61
N TYR A 137 -17.03 -1.12 -1.67
CA TYR A 137 -17.41 -1.88 -2.86
C TYR A 137 -18.35 -1.15 -3.82
N ASP A 138 -18.85 0.02 -3.45
CA ASP A 138 -19.83 0.75 -4.26
C ASP A 138 -19.19 1.68 -5.32
N TRP A 139 -17.87 1.58 -5.50
CA TRP A 139 -17.15 2.26 -6.57
C TRP A 139 -17.21 1.46 -7.87
N HIS A 140 -17.65 2.11 -8.93
CA HIS A 140 -17.78 1.51 -10.25
C HIS A 140 -17.18 2.40 -11.34
N CYS A 141 -16.63 1.78 -12.38
CA CYS A 141 -16.48 2.45 -13.67
C CYS A 141 -17.85 2.51 -14.37
N VAL A 142 -18.16 3.63 -15.02
CA VAL A 142 -19.43 3.82 -15.73
C VAL A 142 -19.16 4.01 -17.22
N THR A 143 -19.85 3.24 -18.06
CA THR A 143 -19.81 3.39 -19.53
C THR A 143 -21.23 3.46 -20.09
N GLY A 144 -21.62 4.58 -20.68
CA GLY A 144 -22.98 4.78 -21.19
C GLY A 144 -24.06 4.60 -20.10
N GLY A 145 -23.72 4.88 -18.85
CA GLY A 145 -24.59 4.69 -17.68
C GLY A 145 -24.59 3.27 -17.07
N ALA A 146 -23.89 2.31 -17.66
CA ALA A 146 -23.77 0.95 -17.09
C ALA A 146 -22.58 0.88 -16.11
N PRO A 147 -22.78 0.47 -14.84
CA PRO A 147 -21.70 0.29 -13.87
C PRO A 147 -21.00 -1.06 -14.02
N THR A 148 -19.69 -1.07 -13.77
CA THR A 148 -18.85 -2.27 -13.62
C THR A 148 -17.89 -2.09 -12.45
N ASP A 149 -17.61 -3.16 -11.71
CA ASP A 149 -16.69 -3.14 -10.57
C ASP A 149 -15.29 -2.64 -10.96
N ILE A 150 -14.66 -1.91 -10.04
CA ILE A 150 -13.28 -1.46 -10.20
C ILE A 150 -12.33 -2.56 -9.73
N ASP A 151 -11.39 -2.94 -10.59
CA ASP A 151 -10.16 -3.62 -10.14
C ASP A 151 -9.29 -2.61 -9.39
N VAL A 152 -9.43 -2.59 -8.06
CA VAL A 152 -8.77 -1.60 -7.20
C VAL A 152 -7.25 -1.74 -7.24
N LEU A 153 -6.72 -2.96 -7.37
CA LEU A 153 -5.28 -3.15 -7.49
C LEU A 153 -4.75 -2.58 -8.81
N ALA A 154 -5.47 -2.77 -9.91
CA ALA A 154 -5.14 -2.15 -11.18
C ALA A 154 -5.24 -0.62 -11.10
N ALA A 155 -6.28 -0.08 -10.47
CA ALA A 155 -6.42 1.35 -10.22
C ALA A 155 -5.26 1.91 -9.37
N CYS A 156 -4.82 1.17 -8.37
CA CYS A 156 -3.67 1.53 -7.55
C CYS A 156 -2.37 1.51 -8.34
N ARG A 157 -2.16 0.53 -9.22
CA ARG A 157 -1.00 0.49 -10.12
C ARG A 157 -1.02 1.66 -11.09
N GLU A 158 -2.16 2.00 -11.67
CA GLU A 158 -2.30 3.18 -12.54
C GLU A 158 -2.00 4.47 -11.77
N THR A 159 -2.53 4.58 -10.55
CA THR A 159 -2.35 5.75 -9.69
C THR A 159 -0.89 5.98 -9.34
N THR A 160 -0.18 4.90 -9.07
CA THR A 160 1.21 4.91 -8.57
C THR A 160 2.24 4.53 -9.63
N PHE A 161 1.91 4.60 -10.92
CA PHE A 161 2.84 4.27 -12.02
C PHE A 161 3.50 2.88 -11.88
N GLY A 162 2.74 1.91 -11.37
CA GLY A 162 3.13 0.51 -11.20
C GLY A 162 3.78 0.17 -9.87
N TYR A 163 3.98 1.14 -8.96
CA TYR A 163 4.65 0.87 -7.67
C TYR A 163 3.76 0.15 -6.64
N ALA A 164 2.45 0.38 -6.65
CA ALA A 164 1.54 -0.28 -5.72
C ALA A 164 1.37 -1.76 -6.07
N THR A 165 1.57 -2.63 -5.08
CA THR A 165 1.32 -4.07 -5.24
C THR A 165 0.25 -4.60 -4.29
N VAL A 166 -0.26 -3.73 -3.41
CA VAL A 166 -1.33 -4.06 -2.46
C VAL A 166 -2.36 -2.93 -2.45
N ASP A 167 -3.60 -3.29 -2.74
CA ASP A 167 -4.79 -2.53 -2.40
C ASP A 167 -5.30 -2.99 -1.03
N ARG A 168 -5.82 -2.07 -0.22
CA ARG A 168 -6.62 -2.36 0.97
C ARG A 168 -7.59 -1.22 1.24
N PHE A 169 -8.66 -1.49 1.97
CA PHE A 169 -9.42 -0.44 2.65
C PHE A 169 -9.04 -0.38 4.13
N ALA A 170 -9.16 0.79 4.74
CA ALA A 170 -8.98 0.96 6.19
C ALA A 170 -10.29 0.81 6.96
N ASP A 171 -11.41 1.16 6.33
CA ASP A 171 -12.76 1.05 6.88
C ASP A 171 -13.74 0.67 5.77
N PHE A 172 -14.34 -0.52 5.87
CA PHE A 172 -15.31 -1.02 4.89
C PHE A 172 -16.51 -0.07 4.68
N HIS A 173 -16.92 0.63 5.72
CA HIS A 173 -18.07 1.54 5.71
C HIS A 173 -17.73 2.96 5.27
N ASP A 174 -16.47 3.23 4.90
CA ASP A 174 -16.04 4.48 4.29
C ASP A 174 -15.52 4.18 2.89
N ALA A 175 -16.35 4.48 1.88
CA ALA A 175 -16.00 4.33 0.47
C ALA A 175 -14.69 5.03 0.06
N HIS A 176 -14.21 6.02 0.82
CA HIS A 176 -12.98 6.76 0.55
C HIS A 176 -11.76 6.22 1.30
N SER A 177 -11.92 5.13 2.07
CA SER A 177 -10.84 4.58 2.90
C SER A 177 -9.86 3.67 2.15
N TRP A 178 -10.00 3.56 0.83
CA TRP A 178 -9.08 2.81 -0.02
C TRP A 178 -7.64 3.37 0.03
N GLN A 179 -6.68 2.45 0.05
CA GLN A 179 -5.26 2.73 0.18
C GLN A 179 -4.47 1.86 -0.79
N CYS A 180 -3.70 2.52 -1.66
CA CYS A 180 -2.64 1.91 -2.43
C CYS A 180 -1.38 1.88 -1.58
N ARG A 181 -0.88 0.67 -1.32
CA ARG A 181 0.34 0.41 -0.57
C ARG A 181 1.48 0.07 -1.53
N VAL A 182 2.60 0.77 -1.36
CA VAL A 182 3.84 0.66 -2.16
C VAL A 182 4.98 0.05 -1.37
#